data_AF-A0AAE7DAP2-F1
#
_entry.id   AF-A0AAE7DAP2-F1
#
_cell.length_a   1.000
_cell.length_b   1.000
_cell.length_c   1.000
_cell.angle_alpha   90.00
_cell.angle_beta   90.00
_cell.angle_gamma   90.00
#
_symmetry.space_group_name_H-M   'P 1'
#
loop_
_entity.id
_entity.type
_entity.pdbx_description
1 polymer ?
#
loop_
_entity_poly.entity_id
_entity_poly.type
_entity_poly.pdbx_seq_one_letter_code
_entity_poly.pdbx_strand_id
1 'polypeptide(L)'
;MEKLQREVRFLKAYSLILTTVLVAFFFMAFRTDFGKQRFQEIDVERINVVEKDGTLKMVIANGERQHPGMAEGKELAPRKRQPGLIFFNSAGDECGGLVYDADKKDGAGMVYSVDQYRNDQIMQLQYMQDLEGSKARTYGLKIWDRPDDFTLTRQNQVHDSLTALKDEKVYNEVMKQLVSEGKYGTERLFVGRTWKDEVGLFIRDSKGKVRIKIYVDKQNQTKIETFDEQGKPVTK
;
A
#
# COMPACT_ATOMS: atom_id res chain seq x y z
N MET A 1 44.50 58.06 26.54
CA MET A 1 43.46 57.61 27.50
C MET A 1 42.06 57.73 26.91
N GLU A 2 41.69 58.89 26.36
CA GLU A 2 40.32 59.16 25.85
C GLU A 2 39.91 58.29 24.64
N LYS A 3 40.83 58.09 23.68
CA LYS A 3 40.61 57.18 22.53
C LYS A 3 40.33 55.74 22.96
N LEU A 4 41.11 55.24 23.92
CA LEU A 4 40.96 53.89 24.47
C LEU A 4 39.61 53.71 25.19
N GLN A 5 39.17 54.72 25.96
CA GLN A 5 37.87 54.71 26.62
C GLN A 5 36.70 54.72 25.61
N ARG A 6 36.84 55.43 24.49
CA ARG A 6 35.83 55.45 23.42
C ARG A 6 35.73 54.10 22.71
N GLU A 7 36.87 53.47 22.41
CA GLU A 7 36.92 52.13 21.81
C GLU A 7 36.33 51.06 22.76
N VAL A 8 36.63 51.12 24.07
CA VAL A 8 36.05 50.21 25.07
C VAL A 8 34.54 50.42 25.23
N ARG A 9 34.05 51.66 25.22
CA ARG A 9 32.60 51.93 25.25
C ARG A 9 31.90 51.39 24.01
N PHE A 10 32.51 51.54 22.84
CA PHE A 10 32.02 50.97 21.60
C PHE A 10 31.98 49.43 21.64
N LEU A 11 33.05 48.78 22.08
CA LEU A 11 33.12 47.33 22.24
C LEU A 11 32.08 46.79 23.23
N LYS A 12 31.84 47.49 24.35
CA LYS A 12 30.80 47.12 25.31
C LYS A 12 29.40 47.21 24.70
N ALA A 13 29.09 48.29 23.99
CA ALA A 13 27.82 48.45 23.30
C ALA A 13 27.65 47.37 22.20
N TYR A 14 28.69 47.14 21.42
CA TYR A 14 28.72 46.09 20.40
C TYR A 14 28.48 44.70 20.98
N SER A 15 29.20 44.34 22.05
CA SER A 15 29.04 43.06 22.73
C SER A 15 27.63 42.91 23.30
N LEU A 16 27.07 43.95 23.92
CA LEU A 16 25.72 43.90 24.47
C LEU A 16 24.68 43.66 23.36
N ILE A 17 24.81 44.36 22.23
CA ILE A 17 23.92 44.17 21.06
C ILE A 17 24.07 42.75 20.51
N LEU A 18 25.30 42.29 20.29
CA LEU A 18 25.57 40.95 19.76
C LEU A 18 25.02 39.86 20.67
N THR A 19 25.23 39.97 21.98
CA THR A 19 24.69 39.03 22.97
C THR A 19 23.15 39.05 22.98
N THR A 20 22.54 40.23 22.89
CA THR A 20 21.07 40.35 22.84
C THR A 20 20.50 39.69 21.59
N VAL A 21 21.13 39.90 20.43
CA VAL A 21 20.75 39.26 19.17
C VAL A 21 20.91 37.74 19.23
N LEU A 22 22.01 37.24 19.79
CA LEU A 22 22.24 35.81 20.01
C LEU A 22 21.16 35.18 20.90
N VAL A 23 20.82 35.84 22.01
CA VAL A 23 19.75 35.39 22.91
C VAL A 23 18.40 35.37 22.18
N ALA A 24 18.10 36.40 21.39
CA ALA A 24 16.87 36.45 20.59
C ALA A 24 16.81 35.30 19.56
N PHE A 25 17.91 35.01 18.85
CA PHE A 25 17.99 33.86 17.94
C PHE A 25 17.81 32.53 18.67
N PHE A 26 18.37 32.40 19.87
CA PHE A 26 18.18 31.22 20.71
C PHE A 26 16.70 31.02 21.03
N PHE A 27 15.98 32.05 21.47
CA PHE A 27 14.54 31.96 21.74
C PHE A 27 13.67 31.71 20.50
N MET A 28 14.07 32.23 19.32
CA MET A 28 13.34 31.95 18.07
C MET A 28 13.58 30.52 17.57
N ALA A 29 14.77 29.95 17.78
CA ALA A 29 15.11 28.60 17.34
C ALA A 29 14.28 27.50 18.05
N PHE A 30 13.77 27.79 19.25
CA PHE A 30 12.90 26.87 20.01
C PHE A 30 11.40 27.13 19.82
N ARG A 31 10.99 28.02 18.92
CA ARG A 31 9.56 28.15 18.57
C ARG A 31 9.13 26.99 17.70
N THR A 32 8.52 26.00 18.33
CA THR A 32 7.72 25.00 17.64
C THR A 32 6.34 25.58 17.37
N ASP A 33 6.21 26.33 16.28
CA ASP A 33 4.92 26.86 15.86
C ASP A 33 4.05 25.72 15.29
N PHE A 34 3.33 25.02 16.16
CA PHE A 34 2.32 23.99 15.80
C PHE A 34 1.01 24.61 15.30
N GLY A 35 1.06 25.82 14.75
CA GLY A 35 -0.09 26.49 14.15
C GLY A 35 -0.59 25.79 12.88
N LYS A 36 -1.87 25.98 12.57
CA LYS A 36 -2.45 25.51 11.30
C LYS A 36 -1.80 26.26 10.13
N GLN A 37 -1.04 25.55 9.32
CA GLN A 37 -0.47 26.09 8.10
C GLN A 37 -1.51 26.16 6.99
N ARG A 38 -1.40 27.15 6.10
CA ARG A 38 -2.19 27.26 4.88
C ARG A 38 -1.23 27.39 3.71
N PHE A 39 -1.37 26.49 2.75
CA PHE A 39 -0.60 26.50 1.52
C PHE A 39 -1.55 26.69 0.34
N GLN A 40 -1.10 27.35 -0.71
CA GLN A 40 -1.80 27.32 -2.01
C GLN A 40 -1.46 26.02 -2.75
N GLU A 41 -0.18 25.67 -2.77
CA GLU A 41 0.39 24.47 -3.39
C GLU A 41 1.63 24.05 -2.60
N ILE A 42 1.93 22.74 -2.61
CA ILE A 42 3.16 22.18 -2.06
C ILE A 42 3.73 21.14 -3.02
N ASP A 43 5.03 21.27 -3.34
CA ASP A 43 5.79 20.26 -4.06
C ASP A 43 6.62 19.46 -3.05
N VAL A 44 6.25 18.20 -2.86
CA VAL A 44 6.88 17.31 -1.88
C VAL A 44 6.97 15.89 -2.42
N GLU A 45 8.01 15.17 -2.01
CA GLU A 45 8.13 13.76 -2.36
C GLU A 45 7.27 12.85 -1.46
N ARG A 46 6.99 13.31 -0.22
CA ARG A 46 6.27 12.54 0.79
C ARG A 46 5.62 13.42 1.86
N ILE A 47 4.42 13.03 2.27
CA ILE A 47 3.67 13.54 3.42
C ILE A 47 3.43 12.37 4.38
N ASN A 48 3.77 12.55 5.66
CA ASN A 48 3.41 11.65 6.74
C ASN A 48 2.29 12.28 7.57
N VAL A 49 1.20 11.56 7.78
CA VAL A 49 0.19 11.90 8.79
C VAL A 49 0.49 11.06 10.02
N VAL A 50 0.75 11.75 11.14
CA VAL A 50 1.13 11.15 12.42
C VAL A 50 0.23 11.64 13.55
N GLU A 51 0.05 10.79 14.55
CA GLU A 51 -0.55 11.16 15.83
C GLU A 51 0.40 12.04 16.67
N LYS A 52 -0.11 12.57 17.79
CA LYS A 52 0.68 13.40 18.72
C LYS A 52 1.91 12.69 19.28
N ASP A 53 1.84 11.37 19.44
CA ASP A 53 2.92 10.53 19.96
C ASP A 53 3.91 10.09 18.86
N GLY A 54 3.68 10.49 17.60
CA GLY A 54 4.49 10.10 16.46
C GLY A 54 4.01 8.84 15.73
N THR A 55 2.92 8.21 16.17
CA THR A 55 2.36 7.02 15.50
C THR A 55 1.93 7.36 14.08
N LEU A 56 2.45 6.65 13.09
CA LEU A 56 2.11 6.84 11.68
C LEU A 56 0.69 6.35 11.38
N LYS A 57 -0.09 7.16 10.64
CA LYS A 57 -1.49 6.86 10.24
C LYS A 57 -1.69 6.81 8.75
N MET A 58 -0.96 7.63 8.01
CA MET A 58 -1.02 7.64 6.56
C MET A 58 0.29 8.14 5.97
N VAL A 59 0.67 7.59 4.83
CA VAL A 59 1.76 8.10 3.99
C VAL A 59 1.19 8.41 2.62
N ILE A 60 1.47 9.60 2.10
CA ILE A 60 1.28 9.95 0.69
C ILE A 60 2.69 10.16 0.13
N ALA A 61 3.11 9.40 -0.88
CA ALA A 61 4.48 9.50 -1.38
C ALA A 61 4.59 9.12 -2.86
N ASN A 62 5.65 9.61 -3.49
CA ASN A 62 6.13 9.07 -4.76
C ASN A 62 6.72 7.65 -4.57
N GLY A 63 7.05 6.97 -5.68
CA GLY A 63 7.55 5.59 -5.61
C GLY A 63 8.90 5.44 -4.90
N GLU A 64 9.81 6.41 -5.04
CA GLU A 64 11.15 6.37 -4.44
C GLU A 64 11.15 6.60 -2.91
N ARG A 65 10.16 7.31 -2.39
CA ARG A 65 10.05 7.68 -0.97
C ARG A 65 8.94 6.93 -0.23
N GLN A 66 8.29 5.98 -0.89
CA GLN A 66 7.17 5.24 -0.32
C GLN A 66 7.58 4.42 0.91
N HIS A 67 6.64 4.24 1.84
CA HIS A 67 6.84 3.41 3.02
C HIS A 67 6.86 1.92 2.64
N PRO A 68 7.81 1.10 3.13
CA PRO A 68 7.90 -0.32 2.75
C PRO A 68 6.68 -1.13 3.20
N GLY A 69 6.13 -0.76 4.35
CA GLY A 69 4.92 -1.31 4.98
C GLY A 69 5.19 -1.61 6.45
N MET A 70 4.15 -1.89 7.22
CA MET A 70 4.30 -2.36 8.61
C MET A 70 3.41 -3.57 8.87
N ALA A 71 3.92 -4.55 9.61
CA ALA A 71 3.17 -5.71 10.03
C ALA A 71 3.60 -6.15 11.44
N GLU A 72 2.61 -6.35 12.31
CA GLU A 72 2.77 -6.70 13.72
C GLU A 72 3.76 -5.77 14.44
N GLY A 73 3.62 -4.46 14.20
CA GLY A 73 4.45 -3.40 14.79
C GLY A 73 5.90 -3.36 14.28
N LYS A 74 6.23 -4.08 13.20
CA LYS A 74 7.56 -4.07 12.58
C LYS A 74 7.50 -3.53 11.16
N GLU A 75 8.51 -2.76 10.80
CA GLU A 75 8.70 -2.32 9.42
C GLU A 75 9.07 -3.52 8.54
N LEU A 76 8.44 -3.61 7.37
CA LEU A 76 8.77 -4.62 6.37
C LEU A 76 10.08 -4.27 5.67
N ALA A 77 10.73 -5.26 5.06
CA ALA A 77 11.96 -5.05 4.30
C ALA A 77 11.75 -3.99 3.19
N PRO A 78 12.76 -3.14 2.91
CA PRO A 78 12.70 -2.16 1.83
C PRO A 78 12.36 -2.83 0.49
N ARG A 79 11.40 -2.24 -0.23
CA ARG A 79 10.96 -2.72 -1.55
C ARG A 79 10.52 -1.56 -2.42
N LYS A 80 10.66 -1.71 -3.74
CA LYS A 80 10.09 -0.76 -4.70
C LYS A 80 8.56 -0.84 -4.62
N ARG A 81 7.91 0.32 -4.46
CA ARG A 81 6.45 0.44 -4.45
C ARG A 81 6.02 1.55 -5.40
N GLN A 82 4.79 1.46 -5.88
CA GLN A 82 4.19 2.51 -6.69
C GLN A 82 3.91 3.77 -5.84
N PRO A 83 3.86 4.95 -6.48
CA PRO A 83 3.35 6.15 -5.84
C PRO A 83 1.91 5.96 -5.36
N GLY A 84 1.56 6.61 -4.26
CA GLY A 84 0.22 6.49 -3.70
C GLY A 84 0.12 6.76 -2.21
N LEU A 85 -0.97 6.26 -1.64
CA LEU A 85 -1.35 6.37 -0.24
C LEU A 85 -1.25 5.01 0.45
N ILE A 86 -0.73 4.98 1.67
CA ILE A 86 -0.74 3.80 2.55
C ILE A 86 -1.38 4.20 3.88
N PHE A 87 -2.31 3.37 4.36
CA PHE A 87 -2.99 3.56 5.64
C PHE A 87 -2.40 2.66 6.71
N PHE A 88 -2.33 3.17 7.94
CA PHE A 88 -1.87 2.43 9.11
C PHE A 88 -2.92 2.46 10.21
N ASN A 89 -3.19 1.30 10.80
CA ASN A 89 -4.16 1.18 11.89
C ASN A 89 -3.53 1.61 13.23
N SER A 90 -4.32 1.61 14.32
CA SER A 90 -3.84 1.99 15.66
C SER A 90 -2.92 0.97 16.33
N ALA A 91 -2.81 -0.25 15.79
CA ALA A 91 -1.78 -1.20 16.20
C ALA A 91 -0.43 -0.94 15.51
N GLY A 92 -0.39 -0.02 14.55
CA GLY A 92 0.81 0.29 13.77
C GLY A 92 1.02 -0.63 12.57
N ASP A 93 0.00 -1.34 12.10
CA ASP A 93 0.10 -2.19 10.91
C ASP A 93 -0.46 -1.48 9.67
N GLU A 94 0.14 -1.73 8.50
CA GLU A 94 -0.44 -1.38 7.20
C GLU A 94 -1.82 -2.06 7.09
N CYS A 95 -2.83 -1.29 6.69
CA CYS A 95 -4.22 -1.77 6.60
C CYS A 95 -4.88 -1.42 5.26
N GLY A 96 -4.10 -1.39 4.20
CA GLY A 96 -4.52 -1.02 2.85
C GLY A 96 -3.91 0.27 2.35
N GLY A 97 -4.30 0.65 1.14
CA GLY A 97 -3.72 1.78 0.43
C GLY A 97 -4.41 2.08 -0.89
N LEU A 98 -3.95 3.14 -1.54
CA LEU A 98 -4.31 3.48 -2.90
C LEU A 98 -3.03 3.67 -3.69
N VAL A 99 -2.78 2.83 -4.67
CA VAL A 99 -1.72 3.04 -5.67
C VAL A 99 -2.35 3.39 -7.00
N TYR A 100 -1.76 4.33 -7.71
CA TYR A 100 -2.18 4.69 -9.06
C TYR A 100 -0.94 5.13 -9.82
N ASP A 101 -0.55 4.35 -10.82
CA ASP A 101 0.57 4.67 -11.67
C ASP A 101 0.36 4.16 -13.09
N ALA A 102 1.16 4.67 -14.02
CA ALA A 102 1.23 4.16 -15.36
C ALA A 102 2.62 4.34 -15.96
N ASP A 103 3.20 3.25 -16.42
CA ASP A 103 4.42 3.28 -17.21
C ASP A 103 4.36 2.27 -18.36
N LYS A 104 5.20 2.46 -19.38
CA LYS A 104 5.18 1.62 -20.59
C LYS A 104 5.50 0.16 -20.31
N LYS A 105 6.35 -0.10 -19.32
CA LYS A 105 6.87 -1.44 -19.00
C LYS A 105 5.91 -2.22 -18.12
N ASP A 106 5.36 -1.57 -17.09
CA ASP A 106 4.55 -2.18 -16.05
C ASP A 106 3.03 -1.96 -16.30
N GLY A 107 2.67 -1.18 -17.32
CA GLY A 107 1.30 -0.91 -17.74
C GLY A 107 0.66 0.25 -16.98
N ALA A 108 -0.64 0.44 -17.16
CA ALA A 108 -1.44 1.40 -16.40
C ALA A 108 -2.29 0.68 -15.37
N GLY A 109 -2.33 1.17 -14.13
CA GLY A 109 -3.15 0.53 -13.11
C GLY A 109 -3.46 1.40 -11.90
N MET A 110 -4.56 1.07 -11.25
CA MET A 110 -4.97 1.64 -9.99
C MET A 110 -5.49 0.52 -9.10
N VAL A 111 -5.08 0.52 -7.83
CA VAL A 111 -5.58 -0.43 -6.83
C VAL A 111 -5.85 0.33 -5.55
N TYR A 112 -7.11 0.33 -5.14
CA TYR A 112 -7.49 0.61 -3.76
C TYR A 112 -7.62 -0.71 -3.01
N SER A 113 -6.78 -0.94 -2.02
CA SER A 113 -6.73 -2.15 -1.20
C SER A 113 -7.27 -1.90 0.20
N VAL A 114 -8.00 -2.90 0.71
CA VAL A 114 -8.40 -3.01 2.11
C VAL A 114 -7.87 -4.33 2.64
N ASP A 115 -6.95 -4.25 3.60
CA ASP A 115 -6.31 -5.41 4.21
C ASP A 115 -7.12 -5.92 5.40
N GLN A 116 -7.12 -7.24 5.60
CA GLN A 116 -7.60 -7.81 6.87
C GLN A 116 -6.65 -7.43 8.00
N TYR A 117 -7.15 -7.34 9.22
CA TYR A 117 -6.29 -7.16 10.38
C TYR A 117 -5.20 -8.26 10.44
N ARG A 118 -3.92 -7.84 10.43
CA ARG A 118 -2.72 -8.71 10.42
C ARG A 118 -2.61 -9.67 9.23
N ASN A 119 -3.42 -9.49 8.19
CA ASN A 119 -3.33 -10.26 6.96
C ASN A 119 -3.34 -9.32 5.75
N ASP A 120 -3.32 -9.91 4.58
CA ASP A 120 -3.26 -9.22 3.30
C ASP A 120 -4.68 -8.86 2.78
N GLN A 121 -4.82 -8.35 1.56
CA GLN A 121 -6.08 -7.78 1.05
C GLN A 121 -7.29 -8.72 1.11
N ILE A 122 -8.39 -8.26 1.74
CA ILE A 122 -9.71 -8.90 1.64
C ILE A 122 -10.63 -8.24 0.62
N MET A 123 -10.32 -7.01 0.21
CA MET A 123 -11.07 -6.31 -0.82
C MET A 123 -10.15 -5.42 -1.66
N GLN A 124 -10.40 -5.38 -2.95
CA GLN A 124 -9.73 -4.45 -3.86
C GLN A 124 -10.69 -3.89 -4.90
N LEU A 125 -10.66 -2.58 -5.10
CA LEU A 125 -11.13 -1.96 -6.33
C LEU A 125 -9.90 -1.77 -7.22
N GLN A 126 -9.88 -2.44 -8.37
CA GLN A 126 -8.68 -2.53 -9.20
C GLN A 126 -8.96 -2.21 -10.67
N TYR A 127 -7.97 -1.63 -11.32
CA TYR A 127 -7.83 -1.44 -12.75
C TYR A 127 -6.41 -1.81 -13.14
N MET A 128 -6.26 -2.61 -14.20
CA MET A 128 -4.96 -2.95 -14.79
C MET A 128 -5.11 -3.01 -16.30
N GLN A 129 -4.14 -2.43 -17.01
CA GLN A 129 -4.11 -2.39 -18.45
C GLN A 129 -2.67 -2.58 -18.96
N ASP A 130 -2.54 -3.51 -19.90
CA ASP A 130 -1.34 -3.63 -20.71
C ASP A 130 -1.25 -2.41 -21.64
N LEU A 131 -0.10 -1.73 -21.68
CA LEU A 131 0.13 -0.60 -22.58
C LEU A 131 0.90 -1.00 -23.83
N GLU A 132 1.60 -2.13 -23.77
CA GLU A 132 2.28 -2.74 -24.89
C GLU A 132 1.47 -3.97 -25.36
N GLY A 133 1.87 -4.61 -26.46
CA GLY A 133 1.19 -5.82 -26.94
C GLY A 133 -0.33 -5.69 -27.15
N SER A 134 -1.09 -6.47 -26.37
CA SER A 134 -2.53 -6.71 -26.57
C SER A 134 -3.43 -5.52 -26.26
N LYS A 135 -2.92 -4.57 -25.45
CA LYS A 135 -3.71 -3.50 -24.83
C LYS A 135 -4.93 -3.99 -24.03
N ALA A 136 -4.88 -5.24 -23.59
CA ALA A 136 -5.95 -5.81 -22.77
C ALA A 136 -6.03 -5.08 -21.43
N ARG A 137 -7.23 -5.06 -20.84
CA ARG A 137 -7.45 -4.46 -19.52
C ARG A 137 -8.51 -5.22 -18.74
N THR A 138 -8.31 -5.27 -17.44
CA THR A 138 -9.26 -5.78 -16.44
C THR A 138 -9.55 -4.67 -15.45
N TYR A 139 -10.77 -4.61 -14.95
CA TYR A 139 -11.13 -3.70 -13.87
C TYR A 139 -12.33 -4.21 -13.11
N GLY A 140 -12.44 -3.85 -11.84
CA GLY A 140 -13.59 -4.24 -11.03
C GLY A 140 -13.29 -4.36 -9.54
N LEU A 141 -14.28 -4.85 -8.81
CA LEU A 141 -14.21 -5.19 -7.40
C LEU A 141 -13.83 -6.66 -7.23
N LYS A 142 -12.85 -6.93 -6.37
CA LYS A 142 -12.50 -8.28 -5.90
C LYS A 142 -12.67 -8.38 -4.40
N ILE A 143 -13.11 -9.55 -3.94
CA ILE A 143 -13.25 -9.90 -2.51
C ILE A 143 -12.63 -11.28 -2.27
N TRP A 144 -11.90 -11.40 -1.17
CA TRP A 144 -11.26 -12.63 -0.71
C TRP A 144 -11.70 -13.00 0.69
N ASP A 145 -11.75 -14.31 0.96
CA ASP A 145 -11.72 -14.83 2.32
C ASP A 145 -10.26 -15.13 2.68
N ARG A 146 -9.86 -14.82 3.92
CA ARG A 146 -8.51 -15.08 4.43
C ARG A 146 -8.57 -15.58 5.87
N PRO A 147 -7.71 -16.53 6.25
CA PRO A 147 -7.71 -17.09 7.60
C PRO A 147 -7.07 -16.13 8.61
N ASP A 148 -7.59 -16.11 9.84
CA ASP A 148 -6.98 -15.32 10.92
C ASP A 148 -5.73 -15.98 11.50
N ASP A 149 -5.57 -17.31 11.33
CA ASP A 149 -4.50 -18.10 11.93
C ASP A 149 -3.18 -18.11 11.15
N PHE A 150 -3.16 -17.52 9.94
CA PHE A 150 -2.00 -17.48 9.06
C PHE A 150 -1.73 -16.05 8.59
N THR A 151 -1.18 -15.25 9.51
CA THR A 151 -0.93 -13.81 9.34
C THR A 151 0.04 -13.50 8.20
N LEU A 152 0.06 -12.24 7.74
CA LEU A 152 1.01 -11.77 6.73
C LEU A 152 2.47 -12.02 7.17
N THR A 153 2.78 -11.78 8.44
CA THR A 153 4.11 -12.06 8.99
C THR A 153 4.47 -13.53 8.87
N ARG A 154 3.51 -14.43 9.16
CA ARG A 154 3.71 -15.88 9.03
C ARG A 154 3.90 -16.29 7.57
N GLN A 155 3.13 -15.72 6.65
CA GLN A 155 3.28 -15.92 5.21
C GLN A 155 4.69 -15.52 4.73
N ASN A 156 5.18 -14.35 5.16
CA ASN A 156 6.52 -13.86 4.83
C ASN A 156 7.61 -14.77 5.39
N GLN A 157 7.52 -15.19 6.66
CA GLN A 157 8.49 -16.12 7.26
C GLN A 157 8.58 -17.46 6.50
N VAL A 158 7.44 -18.01 6.07
CA VAL A 158 7.41 -19.24 5.28
C VAL A 158 8.07 -19.00 3.92
N HIS A 159 7.71 -17.92 3.23
CA HIS A 159 8.30 -17.57 1.94
C HIS A 159 9.82 -17.37 2.03
N ASP A 160 10.30 -16.62 3.03
CA ASP A 160 11.72 -16.37 3.26
C ASP A 160 12.47 -17.68 3.55
N SER A 161 11.88 -18.56 4.38
CA SER A 161 12.47 -19.86 4.71
C SER A 161 12.59 -20.75 3.48
N LEU A 162 11.53 -20.83 2.66
CA LEU A 162 11.55 -21.63 1.43
C LEU A 162 12.53 -21.07 0.40
N THR A 163 12.61 -19.74 0.27
CA THR A 163 13.55 -19.07 -0.64
C THR A 163 15.00 -19.32 -0.23
N ALA A 164 15.29 -19.33 1.08
CA ALA A 164 16.63 -19.60 1.60
C ALA A 164 17.13 -21.03 1.29
N LEU A 165 16.22 -22.00 1.12
CA LEU A 165 16.57 -23.37 0.74
C LEU A 165 17.09 -23.48 -0.69
N LYS A 166 16.72 -22.53 -1.57
CA LYS A 166 17.06 -22.54 -3.01
C LYS A 166 16.66 -23.84 -3.73
N ASP A 167 15.59 -24.49 -3.24
CA ASP A 167 15.01 -25.69 -3.83
C ASP A 167 13.62 -25.36 -4.39
N GLU A 168 13.55 -25.21 -5.71
CA GLU A 168 12.32 -24.86 -6.42
C GLU A 168 11.24 -25.95 -6.30
N LYS A 169 11.65 -27.22 -6.22
CA LYS A 169 10.69 -28.32 -6.13
C LYS A 169 10.00 -28.30 -4.77
N VAL A 170 10.78 -28.19 -3.69
CA VAL A 170 10.25 -28.08 -2.33
C VAL A 170 9.41 -26.81 -2.19
N TYR A 171 9.87 -25.68 -2.72
CA TYR A 171 9.12 -24.43 -2.74
C TYR A 171 7.73 -24.62 -3.35
N ASN A 172 7.68 -25.18 -4.57
CA ASN A 172 6.43 -25.35 -5.30
C ASN A 172 5.48 -26.36 -4.63
N GLU A 173 6.01 -27.46 -4.08
CA GLU A 173 5.20 -28.46 -3.37
C GLU A 173 4.56 -27.87 -2.11
N VAL A 174 5.34 -27.17 -1.26
CA VAL A 174 4.84 -26.55 -0.03
C VAL A 174 3.84 -25.43 -0.33
N MET A 175 4.15 -24.55 -1.29
CA MET A 175 3.24 -23.46 -1.65
C MET A 175 1.92 -23.99 -2.21
N LYS A 176 1.95 -25.04 -3.04
CA LYS A 176 0.74 -25.68 -3.55
C LYS A 176 -0.11 -26.26 -2.43
N GLN A 177 0.51 -26.91 -1.45
CA GLN A 177 -0.18 -27.44 -0.28
C GLN A 177 -0.87 -26.31 0.51
N LEU A 178 -0.13 -25.27 0.89
CA LEU A 178 -0.66 -24.15 1.68
C LEU A 178 -1.79 -23.40 0.97
N VAL A 179 -1.68 -23.21 -0.35
CA VAL A 179 -2.77 -22.63 -1.16
C VAL A 179 -3.99 -23.55 -1.16
N SER A 180 -3.81 -24.87 -1.27
CA SER A 180 -4.93 -25.82 -1.25
C SER A 180 -5.64 -25.89 0.12
N GLU A 181 -4.91 -25.59 1.19
CA GLU A 181 -5.42 -25.44 2.56
C GLU A 181 -6.04 -24.05 2.81
N GLY A 182 -6.00 -23.13 1.83
CA GLY A 182 -6.57 -21.78 1.93
C GLY A 182 -5.71 -20.79 2.73
N LYS A 183 -4.46 -21.12 3.04
CA LYS A 183 -3.58 -20.30 3.91
C LYS A 183 -3.21 -18.94 3.33
N TYR A 184 -3.23 -18.80 2.00
CA TYR A 184 -2.96 -17.54 1.28
C TYR A 184 -4.24 -16.80 0.84
N GLY A 185 -5.39 -17.19 1.40
CA GLY A 185 -6.69 -16.62 1.02
C GLY A 185 -7.26 -17.20 -0.26
N THR A 186 -8.52 -16.89 -0.52
CA THR A 186 -9.29 -17.41 -1.64
C THR A 186 -10.21 -16.34 -2.19
N GLU A 187 -10.11 -16.04 -3.49
CA GLU A 187 -11.03 -15.11 -4.15
C GLU A 187 -12.45 -15.69 -4.11
N ARG A 188 -13.40 -14.92 -3.59
CA ARG A 188 -14.81 -15.33 -3.44
C ARG A 188 -15.68 -14.66 -4.48
N LEU A 189 -15.38 -13.41 -4.80
CA LEU A 189 -16.15 -12.58 -5.69
C LEU A 189 -15.25 -11.77 -6.60
N PHE A 190 -15.62 -11.72 -7.88
CA PHE A 190 -15.18 -10.69 -8.80
C PHE A 190 -16.38 -10.08 -9.50
N VAL A 191 -16.44 -8.74 -9.55
CA VAL A 191 -17.43 -7.97 -10.33
C VAL A 191 -16.68 -6.99 -11.20
N GLY A 192 -16.75 -7.16 -12.51
CA GLY A 192 -16.09 -6.25 -13.46
C GLY A 192 -15.76 -6.91 -14.79
N ARG A 193 -14.82 -6.30 -15.52
CA ARG A 193 -14.33 -6.78 -16.82
C ARG A 193 -13.11 -7.67 -16.62
N THR A 194 -13.14 -8.89 -17.14
CA THR A 194 -12.00 -9.81 -17.14
C THR A 194 -11.03 -9.50 -18.29
N TRP A 195 -9.83 -10.09 -18.24
CA TRP A 195 -8.88 -10.07 -19.35
C TRP A 195 -9.41 -10.69 -20.66
N LYS A 196 -10.48 -11.49 -20.60
CA LYS A 196 -11.10 -12.13 -21.77
C LYS A 196 -12.21 -11.29 -22.42
N ASP A 197 -12.36 -10.04 -21.98
CA ASP A 197 -13.43 -9.14 -22.41
C ASP A 197 -14.83 -9.65 -22.02
N GLU A 198 -14.91 -10.30 -20.87
CA GLU A 198 -16.17 -10.69 -20.23
C GLU A 198 -16.48 -9.67 -19.14
N VAL A 199 -17.68 -9.09 -19.13
CA VAL A 199 -18.10 -8.14 -18.09
C VAL A 199 -19.21 -8.77 -17.26
N GLY A 200 -18.98 -8.92 -15.95
CA GLY A 200 -19.99 -9.56 -15.10
C GLY A 200 -19.55 -9.86 -13.67
N LEU A 201 -20.28 -10.81 -13.08
CA LEU A 201 -20.18 -11.31 -11.72
C LEU A 201 -19.68 -12.76 -11.75
N PHE A 202 -18.65 -13.05 -10.97
CA PHE A 202 -18.01 -14.36 -10.90
C PHE A 202 -17.85 -14.77 -9.43
N ILE A 203 -18.63 -15.76 -9.01
CA ILE A 203 -18.65 -16.25 -7.62
C ILE A 203 -17.92 -17.59 -7.57
N ARG A 204 -17.04 -17.74 -6.58
CA ARG A 204 -16.31 -18.97 -6.30
C ARG A 204 -16.88 -19.67 -5.07
N ASP A 205 -16.41 -20.87 -4.75
CA ASP A 205 -16.58 -21.52 -3.45
C ASP A 205 -15.39 -21.26 -2.52
N SER A 206 -15.44 -21.80 -1.29
CA SER A 206 -14.39 -21.63 -0.28
C SER A 206 -13.04 -22.23 -0.69
N LYS A 207 -12.98 -22.99 -1.80
CA LYS A 207 -11.76 -23.55 -2.39
C LYS A 207 -11.32 -22.78 -3.64
N GLY A 208 -11.96 -21.65 -3.96
CA GLY A 208 -11.65 -20.80 -5.09
C GLY A 208 -12.17 -21.30 -6.42
N LYS A 209 -12.96 -22.38 -6.44
CA LYS A 209 -13.55 -22.92 -7.66
C LYS A 209 -14.76 -22.10 -8.07
N VAL A 210 -14.85 -21.71 -9.33
CA VAL A 210 -16.00 -20.95 -9.85
C VAL A 210 -17.27 -21.81 -9.71
N ARG A 211 -18.35 -21.19 -9.22
CA ARG A 211 -19.67 -21.82 -9.05
C ARG A 211 -20.75 -21.11 -9.84
N ILE A 212 -20.63 -19.79 -9.99
CA ILE A 212 -21.60 -18.97 -10.71
C ILE A 212 -20.85 -17.96 -11.56
N LYS A 213 -21.27 -17.83 -12.81
CA LYS A 213 -20.92 -16.73 -13.70
C LYS A 213 -22.18 -16.09 -14.25
N ILE A 214 -22.29 -14.78 -14.15
CA ILE A 214 -23.35 -13.98 -14.78
C ILE A 214 -22.65 -12.85 -15.52
N TYR A 215 -22.59 -12.92 -16.84
CA TYR A 215 -21.74 -12.01 -17.62
C TYR A 215 -22.23 -11.80 -19.04
N VAL A 216 -21.73 -10.73 -19.66
CA VAL A 216 -21.78 -10.50 -21.10
C VAL A 216 -20.42 -10.86 -21.68
N ASP A 217 -20.40 -11.73 -22.69
CA ASP A 217 -19.16 -12.15 -23.35
C ASP A 217 -18.68 -11.16 -24.42
N LYS A 218 -17.51 -11.42 -24.99
CA LYS A 218 -16.89 -10.59 -26.04
C LYS A 218 -17.73 -10.50 -27.34
N GLN A 219 -18.75 -11.33 -27.49
CA GLN A 219 -19.72 -11.29 -28.61
C GLN A 219 -21.03 -10.59 -28.22
N ASN A 220 -21.07 -9.90 -27.08
CA ASN A 220 -22.25 -9.27 -26.51
C ASN A 220 -23.40 -10.25 -26.20
N GLN A 221 -23.09 -11.54 -26.00
CA GLN A 221 -24.11 -12.51 -25.60
C GLN A 221 -24.21 -12.57 -24.07
N THR A 222 -25.45 -12.60 -23.56
CA THR A 222 -25.71 -12.77 -22.13
C THR A 222 -25.53 -14.25 -21.75
N LYS A 223 -24.79 -14.51 -20.67
CA LYS A 223 -24.48 -15.83 -20.16
C LYS A 223 -24.77 -15.94 -18.67
N ILE A 224 -25.43 -17.03 -18.29
CA ILE A 224 -25.57 -17.46 -16.89
C ILE A 224 -25.10 -18.91 -16.85
N GLU A 225 -24.00 -19.16 -16.14
CA GLU A 225 -23.41 -20.48 -16.03
C GLU A 225 -23.28 -20.85 -14.54
N THR A 226 -23.70 -22.07 -14.20
CA THR A 226 -23.54 -22.64 -12.86
C THR A 226 -22.71 -23.91 -12.94
N PHE A 227 -21.88 -24.16 -11.92
CA PHE A 227 -20.94 -25.28 -11.92
C PHE A 227 -21.06 -26.13 -10.64
N ASP A 228 -20.95 -27.44 -10.78
CA ASP A 228 -20.93 -28.40 -9.68
C ASP A 228 -19.60 -28.38 -8.90
N GLU A 229 -19.48 -29.19 -7.84
CA GLU A 229 -18.28 -29.23 -7.01
C GLU A 229 -16.98 -29.61 -7.76
N GLN A 230 -17.14 -30.37 -8.84
CA GLN A 230 -16.08 -30.84 -9.73
C GLN A 230 -15.75 -29.81 -10.83
N GLY A 231 -16.53 -28.74 -10.94
CA GLY A 231 -16.35 -27.67 -11.93
C GLY A 231 -17.00 -27.96 -13.28
N LYS A 232 -17.94 -28.90 -13.35
CA LYS A 232 -18.71 -29.20 -14.56
C LYS A 232 -19.94 -28.30 -14.63
N PRO A 233 -20.32 -27.81 -15.82
CA PRO A 233 -21.55 -27.05 -15.99
C PRO A 233 -22.76 -27.86 -15.53
N VAL A 234 -23.61 -27.22 -14.73
CA VAL A 234 -24.94 -27.74 -14.36
C VAL A 234 -25.92 -27.15 -15.36
N THR A 235 -26.41 -27.98 -16.28
CA THR A 235 -27.54 -27.61 -17.14
C THR A 235 -28.82 -27.87 -16.35
N LYS A 236 -29.64 -26.84 -16.18
CA LYS A 236 -31.04 -27.02 -15.77
C LYS A 236 -31.92 -27.14 -17.00
#